data_AF-A0A524QXL3-F1
#
_entry.id   AF-A0A524QXL3-F1
#
_cell.length_a   1.000
_cell.length_b   1.000
_cell.length_c   1.000
_cell.angle_alpha   90.00
_cell.angle_beta   90.00
_cell.angle_gamma   90.00
#
_symmetry.space_group_name_H-M   'P 1'
#
loop_
_entity.id
_entity.type
_entity.pdbx_description
1 polymer ?
#
loop_
_entity_poly.entity_id
_entity_poly.type
_entity_poly.pdbx_seq_one_letter_code
_entity_poly.pdbx_strand_id
1 'polypeptide(L)'
;MQINTIGSDLLTKPFAVIGAAADIQPGIVAATSLTTLNSGRGVDLSPGTFTIKDINLNNTVTVNISAAVTIDEVITAINTQLTAGGITNVTASLGLEGNNLRLVATENPTISAATPLTSLNHGSGVDMQPGKFAIRNQSGSTNVTIDLTGDVTVGDAIASINTQLAAAGIANVTATINAGGTGIDITDTNAVPLGLYTEETSIYDFTAANLGLTGAIDPVLNGQDVHPGPSFEVAESAAGETTGADIGLLGTCTSNQIGKCLSPQL
;
A
#
# COMPACT_ATOMS: atom_id res chain seq x y z
N MET A 1 22.63 -67.81 -20.98
CA MET A 1 21.68 -66.80 -21.47
C MET A 1 22.52 -65.63 -21.98
N GLN A 2 22.93 -65.68 -23.25
CA GLN A 2 23.80 -64.67 -23.85
C GLN A 2 22.96 -63.42 -24.15
N ILE A 3 23.31 -62.30 -23.54
CA ILE A 3 22.77 -60.99 -23.89
C ILE A 3 23.46 -60.57 -25.19
N ASN A 4 22.79 -60.77 -26.33
CA ASN A 4 23.25 -60.34 -27.63
C ASN A 4 22.81 -58.88 -27.85
N THR A 5 23.53 -57.93 -27.26
CA THR A 5 23.38 -56.52 -27.62
C THR A 5 24.49 -56.15 -28.59
N ILE A 6 24.12 -55.90 -29.84
CA ILE A 6 25.04 -55.41 -30.87
C ILE A 6 25.51 -54.01 -30.43
N GLY A 7 26.82 -53.76 -30.37
CA GLY A 7 27.39 -52.48 -29.92
C GLY A 7 26.86 -51.25 -30.69
N SER A 8 26.25 -51.45 -31.86
CA SER A 8 25.56 -50.42 -32.62
C SER A 8 24.29 -49.89 -31.95
N ASP A 9 23.63 -50.66 -31.07
CA ASP A 9 22.37 -50.26 -30.41
C ASP A 9 22.61 -49.41 -29.13
N LEU A 10 23.84 -49.43 -28.62
CA LEU A 10 24.33 -48.51 -27.57
C LEU A 10 24.83 -47.17 -28.13
N LEU A 11 25.14 -47.12 -29.43
CA LEU A 11 25.70 -45.94 -30.11
C LEU A 11 24.65 -45.12 -30.87
N THR A 12 23.47 -45.68 -31.16
CA THR A 12 22.42 -45.02 -31.96
C THR A 12 21.27 -44.47 -31.14
N LYS A 13 21.13 -44.86 -29.87
CA LYS A 13 20.25 -44.14 -28.95
C LYS A 13 20.94 -42.82 -28.60
N PRO A 14 20.37 -41.65 -28.95
CA PRO A 14 20.89 -40.41 -28.41
C PRO A 14 20.86 -40.56 -26.89
N PHE A 15 22.01 -40.39 -26.24
CA PHE A 15 22.02 -40.17 -24.80
C PHE A 15 21.07 -39.02 -24.56
N ALA A 16 19.96 -39.27 -23.88
CA ALA A 16 19.14 -38.17 -23.39
C ALA A 16 20.08 -37.36 -22.49
N VAL A 17 20.49 -36.18 -22.96
CA VAL A 17 21.24 -35.25 -22.12
C VAL A 17 20.34 -35.02 -20.92
N ILE A 18 20.83 -35.35 -19.72
CA ILE A 18 20.12 -35.06 -18.49
C ILE A 18 19.89 -33.53 -18.50
N GLY A 19 18.63 -33.11 -18.69
CA GLY A 19 18.27 -31.70 -18.90
C GLY A 19 17.69 -31.33 -20.27
N ALA A 20 17.66 -32.21 -21.28
CA ALA A 20 17.12 -31.86 -22.62
C ALA A 20 15.58 -31.70 -22.66
N ALA A 21 14.87 -32.24 -21.67
CA ALA A 21 13.42 -32.11 -21.49
C ALA A 21 13.03 -31.60 -20.09
N ALA A 22 14.01 -31.42 -19.20
CA ALA A 22 13.77 -30.83 -17.90
C ALA A 22 13.99 -29.33 -18.05
N ASP A 23 12.95 -28.55 -17.78
CA ASP A 23 13.14 -27.14 -17.49
C ASP A 23 14.14 -27.04 -16.34
N ILE A 24 15.32 -26.47 -16.62
CA ILE A 24 16.42 -26.30 -15.68
C ILE A 24 16.22 -25.05 -14.80
N GLN A 25 15.16 -24.27 -15.07
CA GLN A 25 14.69 -23.16 -14.26
C GLN A 25 13.16 -23.26 -14.11
N PRO A 26 12.65 -24.34 -13.49
CA PRO A 26 11.22 -24.48 -13.31
C PRO A 26 10.72 -23.28 -12.51
N GLY A 27 9.76 -22.55 -13.08
CA GLY A 27 9.09 -21.48 -12.36
C GLY A 27 8.46 -21.99 -11.06
N ILE A 28 8.28 -21.10 -10.10
CA ILE A 28 7.43 -21.39 -8.95
C ILE A 28 5.97 -21.54 -9.43
N VAL A 29 5.34 -22.62 -9.02
CA VAL A 29 3.92 -22.87 -9.19
C VAL A 29 3.27 -22.93 -7.81
N ALA A 30 1.94 -22.85 -7.76
CA ALA A 30 1.19 -22.89 -6.50
C ALA A 30 1.59 -24.09 -5.61
N ALA A 31 1.86 -25.26 -6.22
CA ALA A 31 2.27 -26.48 -5.52
C ALA A 31 3.77 -26.56 -5.15
N THR A 32 4.58 -25.55 -5.46
CA THR A 32 6.02 -25.56 -5.12
C THR A 32 6.19 -25.57 -3.60
N SER A 33 6.99 -26.53 -3.10
CA SER A 33 7.29 -26.67 -1.66
C SER A 33 8.18 -25.54 -1.16
N LEU A 34 7.92 -25.04 0.04
CA LEU A 34 8.77 -24.02 0.68
C LEU A 34 10.18 -24.53 0.96
N THR A 35 10.34 -25.84 1.20
CA THR A 35 11.65 -26.45 1.50
C THR A 35 12.59 -26.47 0.30
N THR A 36 12.06 -26.38 -0.93
CA THR A 36 12.89 -26.40 -2.15
C THR A 36 13.26 -25.00 -2.62
N LEU A 37 12.69 -23.95 -2.03
CA LEU A 37 12.98 -22.56 -2.41
C LEU A 37 14.41 -22.16 -2.04
N ASN A 38 14.85 -21.02 -2.59
CA ASN A 38 16.15 -20.43 -2.32
C ASN A 38 17.33 -21.37 -2.62
N SER A 39 17.23 -22.09 -3.75
CA SER A 39 18.19 -23.12 -4.17
C SER A 39 18.31 -24.27 -3.17
N GLY A 40 17.20 -24.63 -2.51
CA GLY A 40 17.14 -25.73 -1.55
C GLY A 40 17.47 -25.34 -0.12
N ARG A 41 17.71 -24.05 0.16
CA ARG A 41 17.85 -23.56 1.54
C ARG A 41 16.50 -23.56 2.27
N GLY A 42 15.41 -23.48 1.53
CA GLY A 42 14.06 -23.37 2.05
C GLY A 42 13.71 -21.97 2.54
N VAL A 43 12.60 -21.89 3.27
CA VAL A 43 12.12 -20.70 3.98
C VAL A 43 12.26 -20.96 5.48
N ASP A 44 12.73 -19.97 6.24
CA ASP A 44 12.70 -20.06 7.69
C ASP A 44 11.26 -20.01 8.23
N LEU A 45 10.82 -21.14 8.81
CA LEU A 45 9.51 -21.31 9.42
C LEU A 45 9.55 -21.28 10.97
N SER A 46 10.69 -20.94 11.57
CA SER A 46 10.87 -20.89 13.02
C SER A 46 11.38 -19.52 13.47
N PRO A 47 10.51 -18.51 13.64
CA PRO A 47 9.07 -18.63 13.93
C PRO A 47 8.12 -18.58 12.72
N GLY A 48 8.62 -18.30 11.51
CA GLY A 48 7.77 -18.27 10.31
C GLY A 48 6.82 -17.08 10.28
N THR A 49 7.21 -15.95 10.88
CA THR A 49 6.37 -14.76 11.02
C THR A 49 7.03 -13.54 10.43
N PHE A 50 6.26 -12.70 9.75
CA PHE A 50 6.68 -11.38 9.29
C PHE A 50 5.52 -10.39 9.44
N THR A 51 5.78 -9.09 9.30
CA THR A 51 4.78 -8.04 9.47
C THR A 51 4.53 -7.34 8.15
N ILE A 52 3.27 -7.01 7.90
CA ILE A 52 2.84 -6.12 6.83
C ILE A 52 2.15 -4.93 7.48
N LYS A 53 2.69 -3.73 7.25
CA LYS A 53 2.15 -2.47 7.73
C LYS A 53 1.54 -1.69 6.57
N ASP A 54 0.27 -1.35 6.68
CA ASP A 54 -0.36 -0.31 5.87
C ASP A 54 0.02 1.06 6.43
N ILE A 55 0.74 1.86 5.64
CA ILE A 55 1.21 3.18 6.05
C ILE A 55 0.07 4.21 6.05
N ASN A 56 -0.92 4.06 5.16
CA ASN A 56 -2.04 4.99 5.05
C ASN A 56 -3.00 4.85 6.23
N LEU A 57 -3.26 3.62 6.67
CA LEU A 57 -4.14 3.30 7.81
C LEU A 57 -3.37 3.16 9.14
N ASN A 58 -2.03 3.17 9.10
CA ASN A 58 -1.14 2.84 10.22
C ASN A 58 -1.54 1.54 10.94
N ASN A 59 -1.98 0.57 10.14
CA ASN A 59 -2.41 -0.74 10.60
C ASN A 59 -1.29 -1.75 10.35
N THR A 60 -0.99 -2.61 11.32
CA THR A 60 0.07 -3.61 11.20
C THR A 60 -0.49 -5.00 11.48
N VAL A 61 -0.26 -5.90 10.54
CA VAL A 61 -0.66 -7.30 10.62
C VAL A 61 0.58 -8.17 10.67
N THR A 62 0.71 -8.98 11.73
CA THR A 62 1.70 -10.05 11.79
C THR A 62 1.14 -11.26 11.07
N VAL A 63 1.78 -11.64 9.97
CA VAL A 63 1.47 -12.82 9.19
C VAL A 63 2.30 -13.99 9.67
N ASN A 64 1.64 -15.11 9.99
CA ASN A 64 2.26 -16.37 10.35
C ASN A 64 2.08 -17.40 9.22
N ILE A 65 3.19 -17.91 8.69
CA ILE A 65 3.23 -18.96 7.67
C ILE A 65 3.90 -20.25 8.17
N SER A 66 4.13 -20.40 9.47
CA SER A 66 4.81 -21.57 10.07
C SER A 66 4.15 -22.93 9.76
N ALA A 67 2.84 -22.93 9.46
CA ALA A 67 2.09 -24.13 9.08
C ALA A 67 2.02 -24.36 7.55
N ALA A 68 2.52 -23.44 6.73
CA ALA A 68 2.50 -23.57 5.29
C ALA A 68 3.59 -24.53 4.80
N VAL A 69 3.25 -25.37 3.84
CA VAL A 69 4.16 -26.32 3.17
C VAL A 69 4.44 -25.88 1.73
N THR A 70 3.49 -25.18 1.10
CA THR A 70 3.52 -24.76 -0.31
C THR A 70 3.34 -23.26 -0.50
N ILE A 71 3.69 -22.75 -1.68
CA ILE A 71 3.46 -21.35 -2.07
C ILE A 71 1.97 -20.98 -2.01
N ASP A 72 1.07 -21.88 -2.41
CA ASP A 72 -0.39 -21.64 -2.36
C ASP A 72 -0.89 -21.42 -0.92
N GLU A 73 -0.39 -22.21 0.02
CA GLU A 73 -0.70 -22.06 1.44
C GLU A 73 -0.13 -20.75 2.00
N VAL A 74 1.06 -20.31 1.55
CA VAL A 74 1.61 -19.00 1.92
C VAL A 74 0.72 -17.87 1.41
N ILE A 75 0.34 -17.88 0.13
CA ILE A 75 -0.53 -16.87 -0.47
C ILE A 75 -1.88 -16.82 0.25
N THR A 76 -2.46 -17.99 0.52
CA THR A 76 -3.74 -18.12 1.24
C THR A 76 -3.63 -17.60 2.67
N ALA A 77 -2.54 -17.95 3.38
CA ALA A 77 -2.29 -17.49 4.74
C ALA A 77 -2.14 -15.97 4.79
N ILE A 78 -1.36 -15.37 3.87
CA ILE A 78 -1.20 -13.92 3.77
C ILE A 78 -2.56 -13.25 3.54
N ASN A 79 -3.29 -13.65 2.49
CA ASN A 79 -4.56 -13.02 2.13
C ASN A 79 -5.62 -13.14 3.23
N THR A 80 -5.68 -14.28 3.90
CA THR A 80 -6.62 -14.51 5.01
C THR A 80 -6.27 -13.65 6.21
N GLN A 81 -5.00 -13.59 6.59
CA GLN A 81 -4.55 -12.83 7.77
C GLN A 81 -4.59 -11.32 7.53
N LEU A 82 -4.28 -10.85 6.32
CA LEU A 82 -4.45 -9.45 5.94
C LEU A 82 -5.92 -9.02 6.04
N THR A 83 -6.83 -9.81 5.47
CA THR A 83 -8.28 -9.53 5.53
C THR A 83 -8.78 -9.53 6.98
N ALA A 84 -8.39 -10.53 7.78
CA ALA A 84 -8.76 -10.61 9.20
C ALA A 84 -8.16 -9.47 10.04
N GLY A 85 -6.98 -9.00 9.65
CA GLY A 85 -6.29 -7.87 10.26
C GLY A 85 -6.77 -6.50 9.76
N GLY A 86 -7.71 -6.44 8.82
CA GLY A 86 -8.28 -5.18 8.31
C GLY A 86 -7.46 -4.50 7.21
N ILE A 87 -6.48 -5.18 6.62
CA ILE A 87 -5.77 -4.73 5.41
C ILE A 87 -6.44 -5.40 4.21
N THR A 88 -7.42 -4.74 3.60
CA THR A 88 -8.19 -5.27 2.44
C THR A 88 -7.77 -4.69 1.10
N ASN A 89 -6.87 -3.71 1.12
CA ASN A 89 -6.35 -3.01 -0.04
C ASN A 89 -5.10 -3.68 -0.65
N VAL A 90 -4.59 -4.78 -0.07
CA VAL A 90 -3.43 -5.51 -0.57
C VAL A 90 -3.73 -7.00 -0.64
N THR A 91 -3.36 -7.64 -1.75
CA THR A 91 -3.48 -9.08 -1.95
C THR A 91 -2.16 -9.69 -2.42
N ALA A 92 -1.76 -10.81 -1.86
CA ALA A 92 -0.63 -11.61 -2.32
C ALA A 92 -1.05 -12.48 -3.51
N SER A 93 -0.17 -12.59 -4.50
CA SER A 93 -0.30 -13.52 -5.62
C SER A 93 1.06 -13.94 -6.17
N LEU A 94 1.07 -14.91 -7.08
CA LEU A 94 2.26 -15.21 -7.88
C LEU A 94 2.53 -14.05 -8.86
N GLY A 95 3.80 -13.68 -9.00
CA GLY A 95 4.20 -12.74 -10.04
C GLY A 95 4.00 -13.36 -11.43
N LEU A 96 3.82 -12.48 -12.42
CA LEU A 96 3.50 -12.88 -13.80
C LEU A 96 4.63 -13.68 -14.45
N GLU A 97 5.84 -13.52 -13.95
CA GLU A 97 7.05 -14.20 -14.40
C GLU A 97 7.15 -15.63 -13.82
N GLY A 98 6.27 -16.00 -12.89
CA GLY A 98 6.25 -17.33 -12.28
C GLY A 98 7.54 -17.65 -11.52
N ASN A 99 8.22 -16.64 -10.99
CA ASN A 99 9.48 -16.81 -10.27
C ASN A 99 9.46 -16.12 -8.90
N ASN A 100 8.41 -15.39 -8.53
CA ASN A 100 8.34 -14.60 -7.31
C ASN A 100 6.91 -14.46 -6.79
N LEU A 101 6.80 -14.04 -5.53
CA LEU A 101 5.55 -13.55 -4.96
C LEU A 101 5.41 -12.05 -5.25
N ARG A 102 4.18 -11.58 -5.42
CA ARG A 102 3.87 -10.16 -5.61
C ARG A 102 2.74 -9.76 -4.68
N LEU A 103 2.86 -8.59 -4.08
CA LEU A 103 1.73 -7.93 -3.42
C LEU A 103 1.11 -6.94 -4.40
N VAL A 104 -0.18 -7.13 -4.69
CA VAL A 104 -0.98 -6.28 -5.57
C VAL A 104 -1.85 -5.40 -4.70
N ALA A 105 -1.67 -4.09 -4.85
CA ALA A 105 -2.48 -3.11 -4.15
C ALA A 105 -3.73 -2.75 -4.97
N THR A 106 -4.81 -2.40 -4.27
CA THR A 106 -6.06 -1.93 -4.86
C THR A 106 -6.00 -0.42 -5.07
N GLU A 107 -6.50 0.06 -6.21
CA GLU A 107 -6.33 1.45 -6.68
C GLU A 107 -7.13 2.51 -5.90
N ASN A 108 -7.96 2.12 -4.92
CA ASN A 108 -8.73 3.05 -4.08
C ASN A 108 -8.50 2.78 -2.59
N PRO A 109 -7.31 3.04 -2.01
CA PRO A 109 -7.13 2.94 -0.58
C PRO A 109 -7.92 4.04 0.13
N THR A 110 -8.41 3.76 1.33
CA THR A 110 -8.97 4.78 2.20
C THR A 110 -7.85 5.54 2.93
N ILE A 111 -8.06 6.82 3.20
CA ILE A 111 -7.21 7.65 4.04
C ILE A 111 -7.59 7.51 5.53
N SER A 112 -6.60 7.74 6.39
CA SER A 112 -6.77 7.90 7.83
C SER A 112 -5.99 9.14 8.29
N ALA A 113 -6.12 9.51 9.56
CA ALA A 113 -5.32 10.59 10.16
C ALA A 113 -3.79 10.35 10.03
N ALA A 114 -3.36 9.10 9.90
CA ALA A 114 -1.95 8.76 9.73
C ALA A 114 -1.47 8.79 8.28
N THR A 115 -2.37 8.96 7.30
CA THR A 115 -1.98 9.01 5.88
C THR A 115 -1.05 10.19 5.62
N PRO A 116 0.17 9.97 5.06
CA PRO A 116 1.08 11.06 4.73
C PRO A 116 0.51 11.97 3.64
N LEU A 117 0.72 13.29 3.75
CA LEU A 117 0.30 14.23 2.70
C LEU A 117 1.04 13.99 1.38
N THR A 118 2.25 13.42 1.44
CA THR A 118 3.04 13.06 0.27
C THR A 118 2.51 11.85 -0.49
N SER A 119 1.69 11.00 0.14
CA SER A 119 1.08 9.85 -0.55
C SER A 119 -0.21 10.21 -1.29
N LEU A 120 -0.78 11.41 -1.08
CA LEU A 120 -2.01 11.84 -1.76
C LEU A 120 -1.80 12.08 -3.25
N ASN A 121 -2.89 12.18 -4.02
CA ASN A 121 -2.92 12.46 -5.46
C ASN A 121 -2.09 11.46 -6.28
N HIS A 122 -2.33 10.17 -6.07
CA HIS A 122 -1.59 9.04 -6.65
C HIS A 122 -0.09 9.04 -6.26
N GLY A 123 0.24 9.55 -5.07
CA GLY A 123 1.63 9.71 -4.63
C GLY A 123 2.33 10.96 -5.16
N SER A 124 1.61 11.87 -5.82
CA SER A 124 2.17 13.19 -6.23
C SER A 124 2.31 14.15 -5.04
N GLY A 125 1.55 13.90 -3.97
CA GLY A 125 1.53 14.68 -2.75
C GLY A 125 0.68 15.96 -2.80
N VAL A 126 0.71 16.71 -1.72
CA VAL A 126 0.12 18.05 -1.59
C VAL A 126 1.22 19.09 -1.79
N ASP A 127 0.89 20.20 -2.45
CA ASP A 127 1.79 21.33 -2.55
C ASP A 127 1.98 21.99 -1.17
N MET A 128 3.21 21.91 -0.64
CA MET A 128 3.59 22.47 0.66
C MET A 128 4.44 23.74 0.52
N GLN A 129 4.57 24.30 -0.68
CA GLN A 129 5.27 25.56 -0.94
C GLN A 129 4.40 26.50 -1.78
N PRO A 130 3.49 27.28 -1.16
CA PRO A 130 3.52 27.73 0.24
C PRO A 130 2.76 26.87 1.24
N GLY A 131 1.96 25.89 0.80
CA GLY A 131 1.14 25.07 1.70
C GLY A 131 0.00 25.83 2.36
N LYS A 132 -0.58 26.80 1.64
CA LYS A 132 -1.61 27.71 2.17
C LYS A 132 -2.81 27.77 1.27
N PHE A 133 -3.97 27.98 1.88
CA PHE A 133 -5.21 28.27 1.17
C PHE A 133 -6.09 29.19 2.03
N ALA A 134 -7.13 29.77 1.44
CA ALA A 134 -8.02 30.70 2.12
C ALA A 134 -9.43 30.13 2.24
N ILE A 135 -10.08 30.44 3.36
CA ILE A 135 -11.49 30.21 3.60
C ILE A 135 -12.12 31.58 3.83
N ARG A 136 -12.99 32.00 2.91
CA ARG A 136 -13.65 33.31 3.00
C ARG A 136 -15.14 33.23 2.69
N ASN A 137 -15.89 34.24 3.13
CA ASN A 137 -17.29 34.40 2.75
C ASN A 137 -17.45 35.40 1.60
N GLN A 138 -18.65 35.46 1.01
CA GLN A 138 -18.88 36.30 -0.18
C GLN A 138 -18.81 37.80 0.14
N SER A 139 -19.09 38.19 1.38
CA SER A 139 -19.02 39.58 1.85
C SER A 139 -17.61 40.04 2.24
N GLY A 140 -16.64 39.11 2.34
CA GLY A 140 -15.28 39.39 2.81
C GLY A 140 -15.16 39.68 4.30
N SER A 141 -16.24 39.56 5.10
CA SER A 141 -16.19 39.78 6.54
C SER A 141 -15.46 38.68 7.30
N THR A 142 -15.40 37.49 6.71
CA THR A 142 -14.60 36.36 7.18
C THR A 142 -13.59 36.03 6.11
N ASN A 143 -12.30 36.12 6.44
CA ASN A 143 -11.20 35.74 5.58
C ASN A 143 -10.10 35.13 6.43
N VAL A 144 -9.94 33.82 6.35
CA VAL A 144 -8.99 33.04 7.14
C VAL A 144 -8.02 32.38 6.19
N THR A 145 -6.73 32.72 6.31
CA THR A 145 -5.68 31.97 5.63
C THR A 145 -5.29 30.80 6.50
N ILE A 146 -5.45 29.60 5.97
CA ILE A 146 -5.00 28.35 6.57
C ILE A 146 -3.57 28.09 6.10
N ASP A 147 -2.67 27.92 7.06
CA ASP A 147 -1.28 27.56 6.84
C ASP A 147 -1.03 26.12 7.29
N LEU A 148 -0.64 25.25 6.36
CA LEU A 148 -0.31 23.84 6.62
C LEU A 148 1.22 23.61 6.63
N THR A 149 2.02 24.68 6.71
CA THR A 149 3.47 24.57 6.70
C THR A 149 3.95 23.69 7.87
N GLY A 150 4.54 22.55 7.55
CA GLY A 150 5.09 21.61 8.53
C GLY A 150 4.16 20.44 8.88
N ASP A 151 2.95 20.41 8.34
CA ASP A 151 2.06 19.26 8.45
C ASP A 151 2.63 18.08 7.64
N VAL A 152 2.60 16.88 8.23
CA VAL A 152 3.15 15.67 7.59
C VAL A 152 2.03 14.73 7.16
N THR A 153 0.94 14.69 7.92
CA THR A 153 -0.16 13.76 7.73
C THR A 153 -1.51 14.46 7.52
N VAL A 154 -2.49 13.72 7.01
CA VAL A 154 -3.89 14.19 6.91
C VAL A 154 -4.44 14.61 8.27
N GLY A 155 -4.07 13.89 9.34
CA GLY A 155 -4.46 14.23 10.71
C GLY A 155 -3.90 15.58 11.17
N ASP A 156 -2.62 15.85 10.86
CA ASP A 156 -1.99 17.14 11.14
C ASP A 156 -2.70 18.26 10.37
N ALA A 157 -2.95 18.06 9.07
CA ALA A 157 -3.66 19.05 8.25
C ALA A 157 -5.07 19.35 8.78
N ILE A 158 -5.85 18.34 9.16
CA ILE A 158 -7.17 18.51 9.76
C ILE A 158 -7.07 19.26 11.10
N ALA A 159 -6.09 18.92 11.94
CA ALA A 159 -5.88 19.60 13.21
C ALA A 159 -5.49 21.08 13.02
N SER A 160 -4.60 21.36 12.06
CA SER A 160 -4.17 22.70 11.67
C SER A 160 -5.33 23.53 11.12
N ILE A 161 -6.18 22.96 10.26
CA ILE A 161 -7.40 23.61 9.76
C ILE A 161 -8.32 23.97 10.93
N ASN A 162 -8.69 22.99 11.76
CA ASN A 162 -9.63 23.18 12.86
C ASN A 162 -9.13 24.20 13.90
N THR A 163 -7.83 24.16 14.20
CA THR A 163 -7.20 25.11 15.15
C THR A 163 -7.24 26.54 14.61
N GLN A 164 -6.92 26.74 13.33
CA GLN A 164 -6.91 28.06 12.70
C GLN A 164 -8.32 28.63 12.51
N LEU A 165 -9.30 27.78 12.17
CA LEU A 165 -10.72 28.16 12.11
C LEU A 165 -11.24 28.59 13.49
N ALA A 166 -10.92 27.83 14.55
CA ALA A 166 -11.30 28.20 15.91
C ALA A 166 -10.64 29.52 16.35
N ALA A 167 -9.35 29.72 16.05
CA ALA A 167 -8.63 30.95 16.35
C ALA A 167 -9.19 32.17 15.60
N ALA A 168 -9.74 31.96 14.40
CA ALA A 168 -10.44 32.99 13.63
C ALA A 168 -11.88 33.26 14.11
N GLY A 169 -12.34 32.58 15.17
CA GLY A 169 -13.67 32.78 15.75
C GLY A 169 -14.80 32.01 15.03
N ILE A 170 -14.46 31.07 14.15
CA ILE A 170 -15.41 30.23 13.41
C ILE A 170 -15.28 28.75 13.79
N ALA A 171 -15.25 28.47 15.09
CA ALA A 171 -15.10 27.11 15.64
C ALA A 171 -16.23 26.14 15.29
N ASN A 172 -17.36 26.63 14.78
CA ASN A 172 -18.48 25.80 14.30
C ASN A 172 -18.23 25.21 12.91
N VAL A 173 -17.14 25.62 12.24
CA VAL A 173 -16.69 25.04 10.98
C VAL A 173 -15.58 24.04 11.27
N THR A 174 -15.78 22.78 10.92
CA THR A 174 -14.84 21.70 11.22
C THR A 174 -14.49 20.87 9.99
N ALA A 175 -13.22 20.58 9.81
CA ALA A 175 -12.71 19.60 8.86
C ALA A 175 -12.67 18.20 9.49
N THR A 176 -13.11 17.19 8.73
CA THR A 176 -13.08 15.77 9.11
C THR A 176 -12.83 14.90 7.89
N ILE A 177 -12.28 13.69 8.06
CA ILE A 177 -12.25 12.70 6.98
C ILE A 177 -13.69 12.34 6.62
N ASN A 178 -14.00 12.29 5.32
CA ASN A 178 -15.34 11.97 4.85
C ASN A 178 -15.75 10.55 5.25
N ALA A 179 -17.06 10.27 5.26
CA ALA A 179 -17.56 8.95 5.66
C ALA A 179 -17.06 7.80 4.76
N GLY A 180 -16.66 8.12 3.52
CA GLY A 180 -16.08 7.16 2.57
C GLY A 180 -14.60 6.87 2.80
N GLY A 181 -13.91 7.63 3.65
CA GLY A 181 -12.46 7.56 3.81
C GLY A 181 -11.68 7.91 2.55
N THR A 182 -12.22 8.68 1.61
CA THR A 182 -11.56 9.03 0.34
C THR A 182 -11.12 10.49 0.27
N GLY A 183 -11.58 11.34 1.19
CA GLY A 183 -11.34 12.79 1.14
C GLY A 183 -11.62 13.46 2.47
N ILE A 184 -11.56 14.80 2.48
CA ILE A 184 -11.75 15.63 3.68
C ILE A 184 -13.00 16.49 3.48
N ASP A 185 -13.99 16.35 4.36
CA ASP A 185 -15.17 17.19 4.38
C ASP A 185 -14.95 18.39 5.30
N ILE A 186 -15.48 19.56 4.91
CA ILE A 186 -15.59 20.73 5.79
C ILE A 186 -17.07 20.97 6.06
N THR A 187 -17.46 20.92 7.33
CA THR A 187 -18.85 21.10 7.77
C THR A 187 -18.99 22.38 8.56
N ASP A 188 -19.94 23.23 8.17
CA ASP A 188 -20.43 24.37 8.94
C ASP A 188 -21.65 23.95 9.76
N THR A 189 -21.51 23.96 11.09
CA THR A 189 -22.57 23.61 12.05
C THR A 189 -23.32 24.82 12.61
N ASN A 190 -23.09 26.03 12.08
CA ASN A 190 -23.87 27.20 12.47
C ASN A 190 -25.36 27.03 12.13
N ALA A 191 -26.24 27.59 12.97
CA ALA A 191 -27.69 27.53 12.74
C ALA A 191 -28.13 28.16 11.41
N VAL A 192 -27.34 29.10 10.90
CA VAL A 192 -27.40 29.62 9.55
C VAL A 192 -25.99 29.49 8.97
N PRO A 193 -25.79 28.74 7.86
CA PRO A 193 -24.49 28.61 7.22
C PRO A 193 -23.91 29.97 6.86
N LEU A 194 -22.60 30.13 7.07
CA LEU A 194 -21.90 31.39 6.84
C LEU A 194 -21.64 31.68 5.36
N GLY A 195 -21.99 30.76 4.45
CA GLY A 195 -21.77 30.89 3.01
C GLY A 195 -20.27 31.03 2.70
N LEU A 196 -19.48 30.13 3.27
CA LEU A 196 -18.03 30.12 3.09
C LEU A 196 -17.68 29.41 1.79
N TYR A 197 -16.51 29.71 1.26
CA TYR A 197 -15.89 28.94 0.20
C TYR A 197 -14.39 28.92 0.42
N THR A 198 -13.81 27.85 -0.08
CA THR A 198 -12.39 27.57 -0.05
C THR A 198 -11.78 27.93 -1.39
N GLU A 199 -10.64 28.60 -1.35
CA GLU A 199 -9.89 29.01 -2.53
C GLU A 199 -8.40 28.99 -2.29
N GLU A 200 -7.63 28.94 -3.37
CA GLU A 200 -6.17 29.06 -3.30
C GLU A 200 -5.74 30.50 -3.02
N THR A 201 -4.62 30.67 -2.33
CA THR A 201 -4.05 31.99 -2.06
C THR A 201 -3.44 32.66 -3.29
N SER A 202 -3.04 31.87 -4.29
CA SER A 202 -2.42 32.32 -5.53
C SER A 202 -2.77 31.39 -6.69
N ILE A 203 -2.56 31.85 -7.92
CA ILE A 203 -2.77 31.06 -9.15
C ILE A 203 -1.76 29.91 -9.35
N TYR A 204 -0.69 29.92 -8.56
CA TYR A 204 0.37 28.90 -8.59
C TYR A 204 0.27 27.91 -7.43
N ASP A 205 -0.66 28.14 -6.50
CA ASP A 205 -0.86 27.29 -5.35
C ASP A 205 -1.98 26.30 -5.69
N PHE A 206 -1.79 25.04 -5.31
CA PHE A 206 -2.79 23.98 -5.51
C PHE A 206 -3.06 23.23 -4.21
N THR A 207 -2.89 23.88 -3.05
CA THR A 207 -2.96 23.20 -1.74
C THR A 207 -4.37 22.72 -1.46
N ALA A 208 -5.39 23.58 -1.62
CA ALA A 208 -6.77 23.21 -1.42
C ALA A 208 -7.25 22.21 -2.49
N ALA A 209 -6.84 22.38 -3.74
CA ALA A 209 -7.15 21.48 -4.84
C ALA A 209 -6.60 20.08 -4.60
N ASN A 210 -5.34 19.97 -4.18
CA ASN A 210 -4.67 18.71 -3.87
C ASN A 210 -5.25 18.01 -2.63
N LEU A 211 -5.93 18.74 -1.76
CA LEU A 211 -6.68 18.19 -0.62
C LEU A 211 -8.15 17.89 -0.97
N GLY A 212 -8.59 18.15 -2.21
CA GLY A 212 -9.97 17.98 -2.64
C GLY A 212 -10.93 18.99 -2.02
N LEU A 213 -10.42 20.10 -1.50
CA LEU A 213 -11.11 21.09 -0.69
C LEU A 213 -11.45 22.35 -1.48
N THR A 214 -11.66 22.33 -2.80
CA THR A 214 -12.08 23.52 -3.56
C THR A 214 -13.60 23.57 -3.74
N GLY A 215 -14.26 24.61 -3.24
CA GLY A 215 -15.70 24.77 -3.40
C GLY A 215 -16.40 25.60 -2.32
N ALA A 216 -17.72 25.63 -2.39
CA ALA A 216 -18.55 26.29 -1.38
C ALA A 216 -18.88 25.33 -0.22
N ILE A 217 -18.86 25.86 0.99
CA ILE A 217 -19.30 25.21 2.22
C ILE A 217 -20.73 25.69 2.50
N ASP A 218 -21.73 24.93 2.07
CA ASP A 218 -23.14 25.25 2.28
C ASP A 218 -24.02 23.98 2.41
N PRO A 219 -24.28 23.46 3.62
CA PRO A 219 -23.56 23.63 4.88
C PRO A 219 -22.32 22.73 4.98
N VAL A 220 -22.11 21.84 4.01
CA VAL A 220 -20.99 20.89 3.96
C VAL A 220 -20.33 21.01 2.59
N LEU A 221 -19.02 21.20 2.59
CA LEU A 221 -18.19 20.95 1.43
C LEU A 221 -17.74 19.49 1.49
N ASN A 222 -18.23 18.67 0.55
CA ASN A 222 -17.78 17.29 0.43
C ASN A 222 -16.43 17.28 -0.30
N GLY A 223 -15.40 16.79 0.38
CA GLY A 223 -14.07 16.66 -0.19
C GLY A 223 -14.08 15.74 -1.40
N GLN A 224 -13.40 16.15 -2.46
CA GLN A 224 -13.13 15.25 -3.59
C GLN A 224 -12.21 14.12 -3.15
N ASP A 225 -12.24 13.02 -3.90
CA ASP A 225 -11.32 11.90 -3.69
C ASP A 225 -9.88 12.40 -3.88
N VAL A 226 -9.05 12.22 -2.84
CA VAL A 226 -7.64 12.61 -2.85
C VAL A 226 -6.74 11.48 -3.35
N HIS A 227 -7.30 10.37 -3.81
CA HIS A 227 -6.64 9.23 -4.43
C HIS A 227 -5.29 8.89 -3.78
N PRO A 228 -5.28 8.43 -2.51
CA PRO A 228 -4.02 8.10 -1.86
C PRO A 228 -3.30 6.98 -2.64
N GLY A 229 -2.01 7.12 -2.81
CA GLY A 229 -1.15 6.06 -3.31
C GLY A 229 -1.13 4.90 -2.31
N PRO A 230 -1.24 3.63 -2.76
CA PRO A 230 -1.11 2.49 -1.86
C PRO A 230 0.31 2.48 -1.26
N SER A 231 0.43 2.47 0.06
CA SER A 231 1.72 2.50 0.73
C SER A 231 1.77 1.44 1.82
N PHE A 232 2.65 0.46 1.65
CA PHE A 232 2.81 -0.64 2.59
C PHE A 232 4.28 -0.99 2.79
N GLU A 233 4.56 -1.55 3.95
CA GLU A 233 5.89 -1.97 4.38
C GLU A 233 5.81 -3.41 4.84
N VAL A 234 6.72 -4.23 4.34
CA VAL A 234 6.93 -5.61 4.78
C VAL A 234 8.26 -5.69 5.51
N ALA A 235 8.21 -6.09 6.77
CA ALA A 235 9.36 -6.22 7.64
C ALA A 235 9.33 -7.55 8.41
N GLU A 236 10.49 -8.05 8.82
CA GLU A 236 10.58 -9.23 9.70
C GLU A 236 9.95 -8.93 11.07
N SER A 237 9.42 -9.95 11.76
CA SER A 237 8.75 -9.72 13.05
C SER A 237 9.76 -9.46 14.17
N ALA A 238 10.98 -10.00 14.06
CA ALA A 238 12.08 -9.74 14.96
C ALA A 238 13.45 -9.72 14.27
N ALA A 239 14.44 -9.16 14.95
CA ALA A 239 15.82 -9.12 14.49
C ALA A 239 16.41 -10.54 14.41
N GLY A 240 16.91 -10.92 13.22
CA GLY A 240 17.51 -12.23 12.97
C GLY A 240 16.58 -13.25 12.32
N GLU A 241 15.30 -12.93 12.17
CA GLU A 241 14.36 -13.70 11.34
C GLU A 241 14.59 -13.41 9.86
N THR A 242 14.34 -14.38 9.00
CA THR A 242 14.48 -14.23 7.53
C THR A 242 13.24 -14.65 6.75
N THR A 243 12.12 -14.91 7.42
CA THR A 243 10.91 -15.45 6.77
C THR A 243 10.43 -14.54 5.62
N GLY A 244 10.33 -13.23 5.84
CA GLY A 244 9.92 -12.26 4.82
C GLY A 244 10.94 -12.11 3.68
N ALA A 245 12.23 -12.17 4.01
CA ALA A 245 13.33 -12.14 3.06
C ALA A 245 13.38 -13.42 2.19
N ASP A 246 13.13 -14.59 2.79
CA ASP A 246 13.18 -15.90 2.14
C ASP A 246 12.02 -16.10 1.16
N ILE A 247 10.87 -15.49 1.41
CA ILE A 247 9.74 -15.43 0.47
C ILE A 247 9.83 -14.22 -0.48
N GLY A 248 10.89 -13.41 -0.37
CA GLY A 248 11.21 -12.33 -1.28
C GLY A 248 10.32 -11.08 -1.16
N LEU A 249 9.52 -10.95 -0.10
CA LEU A 249 8.55 -9.85 0.06
C LEU A 249 9.06 -8.69 0.92
N LEU A 250 10.28 -8.75 1.47
CA LEU A 250 10.81 -7.67 2.31
C LEU A 250 10.96 -6.33 1.53
N GLY A 251 10.47 -5.23 2.11
CA GLY A 251 10.66 -3.88 1.57
C GLY A 251 9.47 -2.95 1.77
N THR A 252 9.67 -1.68 1.40
CA THR A 252 8.61 -0.66 1.32
C THR A 252 8.18 -0.44 -0.12
N CYS A 253 6.90 -0.23 -0.33
CA CYS A 253 6.32 -0.14 -1.67
C CYS A 253 5.15 0.84 -1.67
N THR A 254 5.18 1.71 -2.67
CA THR A 254 4.16 2.74 -2.95
C THR A 254 3.23 2.34 -4.10
N SER A 255 3.32 1.07 -4.52
CA SER A 255 2.56 0.46 -5.60
C SER A 255 2.68 -1.07 -5.48
N ASN A 256 2.39 -1.82 -6.55
CA ASN A 256 2.58 -3.26 -6.60
C ASN A 256 4.02 -3.64 -6.22
N GLN A 257 4.18 -4.48 -5.21
CA GLN A 257 5.47 -4.95 -4.78
C GLN A 257 5.80 -6.25 -5.48
N ILE A 258 6.70 -6.18 -6.45
CA ILE A 258 7.30 -7.37 -7.07
C ILE A 258 8.36 -7.91 -6.12
N GLY A 259 8.13 -9.09 -5.55
CA GLY A 259 9.08 -9.74 -4.67
C GLY A 259 10.33 -10.21 -5.42
N LYS A 260 11.37 -10.54 -4.67
CA LYS A 260 12.61 -11.13 -5.22
C LYS A 260 12.33 -12.49 -5.84
N CYS A 261 13.12 -12.84 -6.85
CA CYS A 261 13.07 -14.16 -7.49
C CYS A 261 13.35 -15.26 -6.46
N LEU A 262 12.41 -16.19 -6.34
CA LEU A 262 12.46 -17.43 -5.59
C LEU A 262 12.91 -18.53 -6.55
N SER A 263 14.15 -18.99 -6.38
CA SER A 263 14.69 -20.08 -7.20
C SER A 263 14.43 -21.44 -6.54
N PRO A 264 13.55 -22.29 -7.07
CA PRO A 264 13.38 -23.64 -6.55
C PRO A 264 14.56 -24.54 -6.91
N GLN A 265 14.84 -25.52 -6.05
CA GLN A 265 15.80 -26.59 -6.30
C GLN A 265 15.19 -27.63 -7.26
N LEU A 266 16.02 -28.10 -8.20
CA LEU A 266 15.73 -29.18 -9.15
C LEU A 266 15.62 -30.56 -8.47
#